data_AF-A0A1D7XP22-F1
#
_entry.id   AF-A0A1D7XP22-F1
#
_cell.length_a   1.000
_cell.length_b   1.000
_cell.length_c   1.000
_cell.angle_alpha   90.00
_cell.angle_beta   90.00
_cell.angle_gamma   90.00
#
_symmetry.space_group_name_H-M   'P 1'
#
loop_
_entity.id
_entity.type
_entity.pdbx_description
1 polymer ?
#
loop_
_entity_poly.entity_id
_entity_poly.type
_entity_poly.pdbx_seq_one_letter_code
_entity_poly.pdbx_strand_id
1 'polypeptide(L)'
;MATKLYNSHLSKIIFECNEYYILDTYISLAYISSEVNSKYLIQTFSDSKADLINLVRRNMNASYKTIFNCIDKLIDKCILSFDKELNSWVLVDMENMTKSKYDSNDESYMDLTGYTNIRNFFFTEEFRKMKAREKRIIIYMAQLCDSKASKFHDSFSMNLLKPNSSWMKVLKTKCKYYAKYTINKMLTKYEHIFKDNSQNMRVKDLSPKKITNFKFYFQCPAVDNKVLEDEYIELVKLSNPKEYDLVKEKIKFAGITLTKKLIMHLVRAISNLKEWFLKERVAQLIINKYRAIQIHKSRENIKSLPAYAAAVVKSVVNEYKKFKEIQKTNNIRKYEYGEHFIEYTNNKADYDDDITFDIKKALALL
;
A
#
# COMPACT_ATOMS: atom_id res chain seq x y z
N MET A 1 -3.19 -5.68 -3.65
CA MET A 1 -3.78 -4.48 -3.05
C MET A 1 -4.92 -4.87 -2.13
N ALA A 2 -4.77 -4.60 -0.82
CA ALA A 2 -5.76 -4.85 0.20
C ALA A 2 -6.91 -3.86 0.06
N THR A 3 -8.10 -4.26 0.49
CA THR A 3 -9.28 -3.39 0.55
C THR A 3 -9.59 -2.93 1.98
N LYS A 4 -8.78 -3.38 2.94
CA LYS A 4 -9.05 -3.29 4.37
C LYS A 4 -7.81 -2.82 5.13
N LEU A 5 -8.06 -2.12 6.23
CA LEU A 5 -7.11 -1.68 7.23
C LEU A 5 -7.40 -2.45 8.52
N TYR A 6 -6.38 -3.03 9.14
CA TYR A 6 -6.55 -3.72 10.42
C TYR A 6 -6.76 -2.72 11.56
N ASN A 7 -7.80 -2.93 12.37
CA ASN A 7 -8.18 -1.97 13.42
C ASN A 7 -7.16 -1.87 14.55
N SER A 8 -6.44 -2.95 14.89
CA SER A 8 -5.38 -2.93 15.90
C SER A 8 -4.27 -1.97 15.49
N HIS A 9 -3.81 -2.04 14.23
CA HIS A 9 -2.87 -1.07 13.67
C HIS A 9 -3.40 0.35 13.72
N LEU A 10 -4.65 0.58 13.30
CA LEU A 10 -5.26 1.91 13.35
C LEU A 10 -5.31 2.45 14.77
N SER A 11 -5.69 1.64 15.76
CA SER A 11 -5.70 2.05 17.17
C SER A 11 -4.30 2.40 17.68
N LYS A 12 -3.28 1.56 17.41
CA LYS A 12 -1.88 1.88 17.74
C LYS A 12 -1.46 3.21 17.10
N ILE A 13 -1.75 3.42 15.83
CA ILE A 13 -1.37 4.64 15.10
C ILE A 13 -2.10 5.88 15.64
N ILE A 14 -3.42 5.81 15.83
CA ILE A 14 -4.25 6.94 16.25
C ILE A 14 -3.88 7.38 17.67
N PHE A 15 -3.66 6.41 18.57
CA PHE A 15 -3.45 6.69 19.98
C PHE A 15 -1.98 6.93 20.34
N GLU A 16 -1.04 6.26 19.69
CA GLU A 16 0.36 6.27 20.12
C GLU A 16 1.29 7.07 19.20
N CYS A 17 1.04 7.13 17.90
CA CYS A 17 1.90 7.85 16.96
C CYS A 17 1.61 9.36 16.93
N ASN A 18 2.59 10.18 16.55
CA ASN A 18 2.50 11.65 16.51
C ASN A 18 2.87 12.24 15.14
N GLU A 19 3.47 11.44 14.28
CA GLU A 19 3.99 11.81 12.97
C GLU A 19 2.83 12.21 12.05
N TYR A 20 2.97 13.35 11.37
CA TYR A 20 1.86 14.01 10.68
C TYR A 20 1.25 13.18 9.54
N TYR A 21 2.10 12.46 8.80
CA TYR A 21 1.72 11.66 7.63
C TYR A 21 1.62 10.16 7.91
N ILE A 22 1.60 9.75 9.19
CA ILE A 22 1.62 8.32 9.56
C ILE A 22 0.41 7.56 9.02
N LEU A 23 -0.78 8.18 9.05
CA LEU A 23 -2.00 7.59 8.53
C LEU A 23 -1.97 7.48 7.01
N ASP A 24 -1.54 8.53 6.29
CA ASP A 24 -1.40 8.50 4.83
C ASP A 24 -0.41 7.41 4.41
N THR A 25 0.71 7.30 5.12
CA THR A 25 1.75 6.29 4.87
C THR A 25 1.18 4.89 5.08
N TYR A 26 0.52 4.64 6.20
CA TYR A 26 -0.09 3.34 6.50
C TYR A 26 -1.20 2.96 5.51
N ILE A 27 -2.09 3.90 5.18
CA ILE A 27 -3.16 3.67 4.18
C ILE A 27 -2.55 3.34 2.82
N SER A 28 -1.50 4.05 2.40
CA SER A 28 -0.79 3.73 1.16
C SER A 28 -0.15 2.35 1.21
N LEU A 29 0.49 1.96 2.32
CA LEU A 29 1.11 0.64 2.48
C LEU A 29 0.07 -0.48 2.39
N ALA A 30 -1.04 -0.34 3.12
CA ALA A 30 -2.15 -1.29 3.06
C ALA A 30 -2.73 -1.35 1.65
N TYR A 31 -2.96 -0.20 1.01
CA TYR A 31 -3.45 -0.13 -0.35
C TYR A 31 -2.53 -0.90 -1.31
N ILE A 32 -1.22 -0.71 -1.27
CA ILE A 32 -0.30 -1.39 -2.20
C ILE A 32 -0.05 -2.87 -1.85
N SER A 33 -0.33 -3.30 -0.63
CA SER A 33 -0.09 -4.69 -0.16
C SER A 33 -0.99 -5.72 -0.85
N SER A 34 -0.49 -6.92 -1.13
CA SER A 34 -1.27 -8.02 -1.72
C SER A 34 -1.46 -9.13 -0.70
N GLU A 35 -2.69 -9.59 -0.57
CA GLU A 35 -3.03 -10.73 0.27
C GLU A 35 -2.65 -12.03 -0.46
N VAL A 36 -1.72 -12.78 0.13
CA VAL A 36 -1.24 -14.08 -0.38
C VAL A 36 -1.12 -15.02 0.81
N ASN A 37 -1.86 -16.13 0.78
CA ASN A 37 -1.90 -17.11 1.88
C ASN A 37 -2.11 -16.45 3.26
N SER A 38 -3.10 -15.56 3.34
CA SER A 38 -3.42 -14.75 4.53
C SER A 38 -2.37 -13.73 4.96
N LYS A 39 -1.16 -13.69 4.36
CA LYS A 39 -0.18 -12.63 4.63
C LYS A 39 -0.39 -11.43 3.71
N TYR A 40 -0.12 -10.23 4.21
CA TYR A 40 -0.26 -8.97 3.46
C TYR A 40 1.11 -8.44 3.05
N LEU A 41 1.50 -8.76 1.81
CA LEU A 41 2.87 -8.59 1.32
C LEU A 41 2.98 -7.40 0.36
N ILE A 42 4.04 -6.60 0.50
CA ILE A 42 4.43 -5.55 -0.43
C ILE A 42 5.76 -6.00 -1.04
N GLN A 43 5.70 -6.46 -2.29
CA GLN A 43 6.90 -6.83 -3.03
C GLN A 43 7.64 -5.57 -3.49
N THR A 44 8.90 -5.47 -3.08
CA THR A 44 9.84 -4.41 -3.50
C THR A 44 10.96 -5.01 -4.33
N PHE A 45 11.66 -4.15 -5.07
CA PHE A 45 12.79 -4.58 -5.89
C PHE A 45 13.97 -5.04 -5.02
N SER A 46 14.20 -4.39 -3.87
CA SER A 46 15.17 -4.82 -2.87
C SER A 46 14.57 -4.81 -1.47
N ASP A 47 15.33 -5.28 -0.49
CA ASP A 47 15.08 -5.11 0.95
C ASP A 47 15.24 -3.65 1.42
N SER A 48 15.70 -2.76 0.53
CA SER A 48 15.87 -1.34 0.86
C SER A 48 14.53 -0.65 1.13
N LYS A 49 14.48 0.07 2.26
CA LYS A 49 13.39 1.01 2.57
C LYS A 49 13.20 2.05 1.47
N ALA A 50 14.25 2.41 0.73
CA ALA A 50 14.16 3.41 -0.34
C ALA A 50 13.18 3.00 -1.44
N ASP A 51 13.15 1.70 -1.80
CA ASP A 51 12.22 1.18 -2.80
C ASP A 51 10.77 1.24 -2.28
N LEU A 52 10.56 0.90 -1.00
CA LEU A 52 9.25 1.00 -0.36
C LEU A 52 8.74 2.45 -0.33
N ILE A 53 9.61 3.40 0.03
CA ILE A 53 9.28 4.82 0.05
C ILE A 53 8.87 5.31 -1.34
N ASN A 54 9.59 4.89 -2.39
CA ASN A 54 9.27 5.28 -3.76
C ASN A 54 7.91 4.75 -4.23
N LEU A 55 7.51 3.55 -3.78
CA LEU A 55 6.16 3.04 -4.05
C LEU A 55 5.09 3.85 -3.32
N VAL A 56 5.31 4.12 -2.02
CA VAL A 56 4.38 4.89 -1.20
C VAL A 56 4.18 6.31 -1.74
N ARG A 57 5.26 6.97 -2.20
CA ARG A 57 5.23 8.31 -2.81
C ARG A 57 4.32 8.44 -4.02
N ARG A 58 3.99 7.34 -4.71
CA ARG A 58 3.03 7.39 -5.83
C ARG A 58 1.62 7.76 -5.37
N ASN A 59 1.28 7.44 -4.12
CA ASN A 59 -0.07 7.64 -3.58
C ASN A 59 -0.16 8.81 -2.60
N MET A 60 0.94 9.51 -2.31
CA MET A 60 0.98 10.61 -1.36
C MET A 60 2.00 11.69 -1.73
N ASN A 61 1.62 12.94 -1.50
CA ASN A 61 2.51 14.08 -1.71
C ASN A 61 3.21 14.47 -0.40
N ALA A 62 4.30 13.77 -0.08
CA ALA A 62 5.16 14.07 1.06
C ALA A 62 6.64 13.89 0.70
N SER A 63 7.50 14.58 1.45
CA SER A 63 8.95 14.47 1.25
C SER A 63 9.45 13.06 1.61
N TYR A 64 10.55 12.66 0.97
CA TYR A 64 11.18 11.35 1.21
C TYR A 64 11.47 11.14 2.71
N LYS A 65 12.07 12.14 3.37
CA LYS A 65 12.42 12.07 4.80
C LYS A 65 11.21 11.90 5.70
N THR A 66 10.10 12.55 5.38
CA THR A 66 8.85 12.41 6.15
C THR A 66 8.30 11.00 6.06
N ILE A 67 8.29 10.39 4.87
CA ILE A 67 7.81 9.01 4.69
C ILE A 67 8.77 8.02 5.35
N PHE A 68 10.07 8.24 5.22
CA PHE A 68 11.10 7.44 5.90
C PHE A 68 10.85 7.38 7.42
N ASN A 69 10.67 8.54 8.06
CA ASN A 69 10.40 8.61 9.51
C ASN A 69 9.07 7.92 9.88
N CYS A 70 8.05 7.99 9.02
CA CYS A 70 6.79 7.28 9.25
C CYS A 70 6.98 5.75 9.13
N ILE A 71 7.74 5.28 8.14
CA ILE A 71 8.05 3.84 7.98
C ILE A 71 8.83 3.32 9.18
N ASP A 72 9.86 4.05 9.64
CA ASP A 72 10.60 3.68 10.85
C ASP A 72 9.66 3.56 12.04
N LYS A 73 8.74 4.52 12.21
CA LYS A 73 7.77 4.45 13.31
C LYS A 73 6.83 3.25 13.22
N LEU A 74 6.40 2.88 12.00
CA LEU A 74 5.55 1.70 11.79
C LEU A 74 6.31 0.40 12.09
N ILE A 75 7.61 0.37 11.81
CA ILE A 75 8.49 -0.75 12.19
C ILE A 75 8.63 -0.83 13.71
N ASP A 76 8.93 0.30 14.36
CA ASP A 76 9.05 0.38 15.84
C ASP A 76 7.77 -0.06 16.56
N LYS A 77 6.61 0.12 15.92
CA LYS A 77 5.29 -0.29 16.44
C LYS A 77 4.89 -1.72 16.07
N CYS A 78 5.80 -2.47 15.44
CA CYS A 78 5.57 -3.82 14.93
C CYS A 78 4.35 -3.91 13.99
N ILE A 79 4.08 -2.84 13.22
CA ILE A 79 3.00 -2.80 12.22
C ILE A 79 3.52 -3.24 10.85
N LEU A 80 4.79 -2.92 10.57
CA LEU A 80 5.47 -3.22 9.32
C LEU A 80 6.77 -3.96 9.65
N SER A 81 7.05 -5.07 8.96
CA SER A 81 8.31 -5.79 9.07
C SER A 81 8.81 -6.22 7.69
N PHE A 82 10.08 -6.60 7.58
CA PHE A 82 10.61 -7.22 6.38
C PHE A 82 10.77 -8.72 6.59
N ASP A 83 10.07 -9.52 5.80
CA ASP A 83 10.18 -10.97 5.81
C ASP A 83 11.28 -11.38 4.83
N LYS A 84 12.40 -11.89 5.36
CA LYS A 84 13.58 -12.29 4.58
C LYS A 84 13.30 -13.51 3.70
N GLU A 85 12.45 -14.44 4.13
CA GLU A 85 12.12 -15.65 3.38
C GLU A 85 11.25 -15.32 2.16
N LEU A 86 10.29 -14.42 2.36
CA LEU A 86 9.41 -13.95 1.30
C LEU A 86 10.04 -12.84 0.46
N ASN A 87 11.14 -12.25 0.93
CA ASN A 87 11.82 -11.09 0.33
C ASN A 87 10.84 -9.95 0.07
N SER A 88 10.03 -9.64 1.08
CA SER A 88 8.92 -8.69 0.96
C SER A 88 8.64 -7.99 2.28
N TRP A 89 8.15 -6.76 2.20
CA TRP A 89 7.62 -6.07 3.36
C TRP A 89 6.25 -6.64 3.73
N VAL A 90 5.99 -6.84 5.00
CA VAL A 90 4.77 -7.47 5.52
C VAL A 90 4.08 -6.54 6.50
N LEU A 91 2.78 -6.34 6.29
CA LEU A 91 1.92 -5.75 7.31
C LEU A 91 1.56 -6.86 8.30
N VAL A 92 2.09 -6.72 9.51
CA VAL A 92 2.08 -7.75 10.56
C VAL A 92 0.63 -8.02 11.00
N ASP A 93 0.28 -9.29 11.27
CA ASP A 93 -1.00 -9.70 11.88
C ASP A 93 -2.30 -9.26 11.15
N MET A 94 -2.21 -8.77 9.91
CA MET A 94 -3.39 -8.33 9.16
C MET A 94 -4.41 -9.46 8.95
N GLU A 95 -3.99 -10.73 8.93
CA GLU A 95 -4.87 -11.90 8.90
C GLU A 95 -5.85 -11.98 10.08
N ASN A 96 -5.51 -11.38 11.21
CA ASN A 96 -6.34 -11.40 12.42
C ASN A 96 -7.58 -10.51 12.26
N MET A 97 -7.68 -9.70 11.20
CA MET A 97 -8.83 -8.84 10.96
C MET A 97 -10.10 -9.60 10.54
N THR A 98 -9.97 -10.83 10.02
CA THR A 98 -11.10 -11.66 9.55
C THR A 98 -11.34 -12.91 10.39
N LYS A 99 -10.42 -13.28 11.30
CA LYS A 99 -10.58 -14.44 12.19
C LYS A 99 -11.75 -14.21 13.14
N SER A 100 -12.56 -15.25 13.33
CA SER A 100 -13.66 -15.21 14.31
C SER A 100 -13.11 -15.47 15.72
N LYS A 101 -13.83 -14.99 16.74
CA LYS A 101 -13.49 -15.23 18.16
C LYS A 101 -13.51 -16.71 18.57
N TYR A 102 -14.07 -17.58 17.72
CA TYR A 102 -14.22 -19.01 17.98
C TYR A 102 -13.12 -19.84 17.30
N ASP A 103 -12.32 -19.24 16.41
CA ASP A 103 -11.24 -19.92 15.68
C ASP A 103 -9.85 -19.74 16.32
N SER A 104 -9.75 -18.97 17.43
CA SER A 104 -8.48 -18.73 18.13
C SER A 104 -8.32 -19.68 19.31
N ASN A 105 -7.35 -20.59 19.23
CA ASN A 105 -7.06 -21.57 20.28
C ASN A 105 -6.11 -21.08 21.39
N ASP A 106 -5.82 -19.78 21.51
CA ASP A 106 -4.92 -19.28 22.56
C ASP A 106 -5.24 -17.83 22.96
N GLU A 107 -4.61 -17.37 24.05
CA GLU A 107 -4.72 -16.08 24.77
C GLU A 107 -4.67 -14.77 23.92
N SER A 108 -4.64 -14.85 22.59
CA SER A 108 -4.61 -13.73 21.63
C SER A 108 -5.98 -13.05 21.42
N TYR A 109 -6.92 -13.14 22.37
CA TYR A 109 -8.23 -12.49 22.30
C TYR A 109 -8.13 -10.97 22.12
N MET A 110 -7.01 -10.37 22.52
CA MET A 110 -6.73 -8.92 22.43
C MET A 110 -6.54 -8.41 20.99
N ASP A 111 -6.23 -9.29 20.03
CA ASP A 111 -5.85 -8.87 18.67
C ASP A 111 -6.99 -8.98 17.64
N LEU A 112 -8.14 -9.57 17.97
CA LEU A 112 -9.28 -9.73 17.05
C LEU A 112 -10.16 -8.47 16.97
N THR A 113 -9.60 -7.39 16.41
CA THR A 113 -10.20 -6.04 16.42
C THR A 113 -11.01 -5.68 15.16
N GLY A 114 -11.11 -6.60 14.19
CA GLY A 114 -11.81 -6.39 12.93
C GLY A 114 -11.07 -5.47 11.95
N TYR A 115 -11.79 -4.93 10.96
CA TYR A 115 -11.21 -4.11 9.89
C TYR A 115 -12.00 -2.83 9.61
N THR A 116 -11.33 -1.90 8.93
CA THR A 116 -11.91 -0.70 8.31
C THR A 116 -11.68 -0.75 6.80
N ASN A 117 -12.69 -0.48 6.00
CA ASN A 117 -12.59 -0.44 4.55
C ASN A 117 -11.75 0.76 4.08
N ILE A 118 -10.88 0.53 3.10
CA ILE A 118 -10.16 1.58 2.40
C ILE A 118 -11.15 2.31 1.49
N ARG A 119 -11.42 3.59 1.76
CA ARG A 119 -12.37 4.41 1.01
C ARG A 119 -11.67 5.29 -0.02
N ASN A 120 -12.33 5.58 -1.14
CA ASN A 120 -11.83 6.48 -2.18
C ASN A 120 -11.47 7.87 -1.62
N PHE A 121 -12.25 8.33 -0.65
CA PHE A 121 -12.02 9.59 0.05
C PHE A 121 -10.60 9.71 0.64
N PHE A 122 -9.97 8.61 1.08
CA PHE A 122 -8.63 8.64 1.66
C PHE A 122 -7.52 9.01 0.65
N PHE A 123 -7.82 8.98 -0.65
CA PHE A 123 -6.87 9.32 -1.71
C PHE A 123 -7.17 10.67 -2.37
N THR A 124 -8.21 11.39 -1.95
CA THR A 124 -8.53 12.70 -2.51
C THR A 124 -7.60 13.79 -2.00
N GLU A 125 -7.53 14.90 -2.73
CA GLU A 125 -6.73 16.05 -2.34
C GLU A 125 -7.22 16.67 -1.03
N GLU A 126 -8.54 16.67 -0.81
CA GLU A 126 -9.18 17.14 0.42
C GLU A 126 -8.64 16.38 1.64
N PHE A 127 -8.69 15.04 1.61
CA PHE A 127 -8.17 14.24 2.71
C PHE A 127 -6.67 14.47 2.89
N ARG A 128 -5.88 14.49 1.82
CA ARG A 128 -4.42 14.70 1.89
C ARG A 128 -4.05 16.02 2.56
N LYS A 129 -4.81 17.10 2.30
CA LYS A 129 -4.62 18.44 2.89
C LYS A 129 -5.15 18.59 4.32
N MET A 130 -5.92 17.63 4.83
CA MET A 130 -6.38 17.66 6.23
C MET A 130 -5.22 17.59 7.22
N LYS A 131 -5.42 18.21 8.39
CA LYS A 131 -4.48 18.10 9.51
C LYS A 131 -4.47 16.69 10.07
N ALA A 132 -3.34 16.26 10.65
CA ALA A 132 -3.23 14.95 11.27
C ALA A 132 -4.35 14.62 12.27
N ARG A 133 -4.81 15.61 13.06
CA ARG A 133 -5.95 15.44 13.99
C ARG A 133 -7.29 15.26 13.27
N GLU A 134 -7.51 16.00 12.20
CA GLU A 134 -8.72 15.90 11.36
C GLU A 134 -8.77 14.52 10.67
N LYS A 135 -7.63 14.04 10.13
CA LYS A 135 -7.48 12.70 9.57
C LYS A 135 -7.79 11.60 10.59
N ARG A 136 -7.30 11.72 11.82
CA ARG A 136 -7.61 10.76 12.90
C ARG A 136 -9.09 10.68 13.19
N ILE A 137 -9.81 11.80 13.18
CA ILE A 137 -11.27 11.83 13.38
C ILE A 137 -11.95 11.09 12.24
N ILE A 138 -11.62 11.41 10.98
CA ILE A 138 -12.18 10.73 9.79
C ILE A 138 -11.95 9.22 9.85
N ILE A 139 -10.73 8.79 10.15
CA ILE A 139 -10.40 7.36 10.22
C ILE A 139 -11.15 6.69 11.37
N TYR A 140 -11.23 7.33 12.53
CA TYR A 140 -12.00 6.79 13.65
C TYR A 140 -13.51 6.71 13.33
N MET A 141 -14.07 7.69 12.62
CA MET A 141 -15.43 7.63 12.10
C MET A 141 -15.62 6.44 11.16
N ALA A 142 -14.67 6.19 10.25
CA ALA A 142 -14.69 5.03 9.37
C ALA A 142 -14.67 3.71 10.16
N GLN A 143 -13.89 3.61 11.24
CA GLN A 143 -13.89 2.45 12.14
C GLN A 143 -15.27 2.22 12.76
N LEU A 144 -15.97 3.29 13.16
CA LEU A 144 -17.32 3.21 13.72
C LEU A 144 -18.34 2.74 12.68
N CYS A 145 -18.28 3.27 11.45
CA CYS A 145 -19.16 2.86 10.35
C CYS A 145 -18.98 1.39 9.93
N ASP A 146 -17.74 0.90 9.92
CA ASP A 146 -17.46 -0.49 9.55
C ASP A 146 -17.70 -1.48 10.70
N SER A 147 -17.96 -0.98 11.91
CA SER A 147 -18.28 -1.82 13.07
C SER A 147 -19.66 -2.48 12.92
N LYS A 148 -19.87 -3.64 13.55
CA LYS A 148 -21.18 -4.31 13.55
C LYS A 148 -22.31 -3.45 14.14
N ALA A 149 -21.97 -2.49 15.01
CA ALA A 149 -22.92 -1.61 15.68
C ALA A 149 -23.45 -0.49 14.76
N SER A 150 -22.81 -0.23 13.61
CA SER A 150 -23.24 0.83 12.69
C SER A 150 -24.64 0.60 12.11
N LYS A 151 -25.09 -0.65 12.00
CA LYS A 151 -26.45 -1.00 11.55
C LYS A 151 -27.57 -0.35 12.38
N PHE A 152 -27.24 0.15 13.57
CA PHE A 152 -28.19 0.75 14.50
C PHE A 152 -28.07 2.28 14.58
N HIS A 153 -27.18 2.90 13.78
CA HIS A 153 -26.88 4.33 13.87
C HIS A 153 -26.64 4.97 12.49
N ASP A 154 -27.46 5.96 12.13
CA ASP A 154 -27.36 6.69 10.83
C ASP A 154 -26.56 8.01 10.91
N SER A 155 -25.95 8.29 12.06
CA SER A 155 -25.20 9.54 12.29
C SER A 155 -24.18 9.41 13.40
N PHE A 156 -23.23 10.34 13.45
CA PHE A 156 -22.24 10.38 14.51
C PHE A 156 -22.71 11.28 15.65
N SER A 157 -22.61 10.74 16.87
CA SER A 157 -22.73 11.52 18.09
C SER A 157 -21.38 11.57 18.81
N MET A 158 -20.90 12.78 19.05
CA MET A 158 -19.65 13.03 19.77
C MET A 158 -19.94 13.84 21.02
N ASN A 159 -19.58 13.28 22.18
CA ASN A 159 -19.65 13.96 23.46
C ASN A 159 -18.23 14.11 24.03
N LEU A 160 -17.76 15.36 24.13
CA LEU A 160 -16.42 15.70 24.63
C LEU A 160 -16.34 15.76 26.16
N LEU A 161 -17.48 15.75 26.87
CA LEU A 161 -17.51 15.75 28.34
C LEU A 161 -17.59 14.34 28.92
N LYS A 162 -17.96 13.33 28.11
CA LYS A 162 -18.07 11.94 28.56
C LYS A 162 -16.72 11.46 29.15
N PRO A 163 -16.70 10.94 30.39
CA PRO A 163 -15.49 10.32 30.95
C PRO A 163 -14.97 9.23 30.02
N ASN A 164 -13.65 9.15 29.86
CA ASN A 164 -13.00 8.17 28.97
C ASN A 164 -13.50 8.18 27.52
N SER A 165 -14.00 9.32 27.01
CA SER A 165 -14.44 9.47 25.63
C SER A 165 -13.31 9.11 24.65
N SER A 166 -13.55 8.11 23.80
CA SER A 166 -12.62 7.75 22.72
C SER A 166 -12.30 8.93 21.81
N TRP A 167 -13.26 9.85 21.60
CA TRP A 167 -13.05 11.08 20.83
C TRP A 167 -11.95 11.97 21.41
N MET A 168 -11.85 12.07 22.74
CA MET A 168 -10.78 12.83 23.40
C MET A 168 -9.42 12.14 23.21
N LYS A 169 -9.38 10.79 23.21
CA LYS A 169 -8.17 10.01 22.90
C LYS A 169 -7.73 10.23 21.45
N VAL A 170 -8.66 10.18 20.49
CA VAL A 170 -8.41 10.43 19.05
C VAL A 170 -7.85 11.84 18.81
N LEU A 171 -8.42 12.85 19.49
CA LEU A 171 -7.97 14.23 19.42
C LEU A 171 -6.60 14.48 20.08
N LYS A 172 -6.12 13.54 20.91
CA LYS A 172 -4.88 13.62 21.71
C LYS A 172 -4.77 14.95 22.46
N THR A 173 -5.82 15.34 23.18
CA THR A 173 -5.83 16.54 24.02
C THR A 173 -6.56 16.28 25.34
N LYS A 174 -6.08 16.90 26.42
CA LYS A 174 -6.78 16.94 27.71
C LYS A 174 -7.76 18.12 27.79
N CYS A 175 -7.56 19.15 26.96
CA CYS A 175 -8.36 20.38 26.99
C CYS A 175 -9.65 20.25 26.17
N LYS A 176 -10.78 20.20 26.88
CA LYS A 176 -12.13 20.06 26.30
C LYS A 176 -12.51 21.26 25.41
N TYR A 177 -12.10 22.47 25.78
CA TYR A 177 -12.37 23.68 25.00
C TYR A 177 -11.60 23.70 23.70
N TYR A 178 -10.33 23.28 23.74
CA TYR A 178 -9.53 23.12 22.53
C TYR A 178 -10.09 22.03 21.61
N ALA A 179 -10.54 20.89 22.18
CA ALA A 179 -11.24 19.85 21.45
C ALA A 179 -12.49 20.42 20.76
N LYS A 180 -13.36 21.12 21.51
CA LYS A 180 -14.56 21.78 20.97
C LYS A 180 -14.23 22.74 19.83
N TYR A 181 -13.23 23.61 20.01
CA TYR A 181 -12.78 24.54 18.96
C TYR A 181 -12.30 23.80 17.70
N THR A 182 -11.54 22.72 17.88
CA THR A 182 -11.02 21.91 16.77
C THR A 182 -12.15 21.28 15.96
N ILE A 183 -13.16 20.71 16.64
CA ILE A 183 -14.31 20.09 15.97
C ILE A 183 -15.17 21.13 15.26
N ASN A 184 -15.52 22.24 15.93
CA ASN A 184 -16.25 23.35 15.29
C ASN A 184 -15.53 23.81 14.01
N LYS A 185 -14.22 24.08 14.11
CA LYS A 185 -13.42 24.54 12.97
C LYS A 185 -13.39 23.52 11.83
N MET A 186 -13.29 22.22 12.15
CA MET A 186 -13.30 21.15 11.15
C MET A 186 -14.65 21.07 10.44
N LEU A 187 -15.77 21.08 11.18
CA LEU A 187 -17.12 21.03 10.61
C LEU A 187 -17.39 22.24 9.70
N THR A 188 -17.01 23.45 10.12
CA THR A 188 -17.16 24.65 9.30
C THR A 188 -16.24 24.65 8.07
N LYS A 189 -14.97 24.28 8.23
CA LYS A 189 -14.01 24.27 7.11
C LYS A 189 -14.38 23.27 6.02
N TYR A 190 -15.00 22.15 6.41
CA TYR A 190 -15.35 21.05 5.52
C TYR A 190 -16.88 20.85 5.42
N GLU A 191 -17.64 21.94 5.41
CA GLU A 191 -19.12 21.90 5.38
C GLU A 191 -19.71 21.15 4.17
N HIS A 192 -18.98 21.10 3.05
CA HIS A 192 -19.39 20.33 1.86
C HIS A 192 -19.26 18.80 2.06
N ILE A 193 -18.49 18.36 3.06
CA ILE A 193 -18.29 16.93 3.41
C ILE A 193 -19.12 16.55 4.64
N PHE A 194 -19.42 17.51 5.53
CA PHE A 194 -20.15 17.29 6.77
C PHE A 194 -21.54 17.91 6.75
N LYS A 195 -22.56 17.13 7.11
CA LYS A 195 -23.89 17.68 7.43
C LYS A 195 -23.99 17.86 8.94
N ASP A 196 -23.73 19.07 9.42
CA ASP A 196 -23.78 19.39 10.85
C ASP A 196 -25.21 19.65 11.32
N ASN A 197 -25.74 18.74 12.15
CA ASN A 197 -27.06 18.83 12.76
C ASN A 197 -26.98 19.16 14.27
N SER A 198 -25.80 19.55 14.75
CA SER A 198 -25.52 19.73 16.18
C SER A 198 -26.47 20.74 16.82
N GLN A 199 -26.74 21.87 16.15
CA GLN A 199 -27.57 22.92 16.71
C GLN A 199 -29.04 22.46 16.86
N ASN A 200 -29.59 21.80 15.85
CA ASN A 200 -30.95 21.26 15.88
C ASN A 200 -31.13 20.26 17.02
N MET A 201 -30.12 19.42 17.28
CA MET A 201 -30.15 18.45 18.38
C MET A 201 -29.96 19.11 19.74
N ARG A 202 -29.12 20.15 19.85
CA ARG A 202 -28.93 20.90 21.11
C ARG A 202 -30.18 21.64 21.57
N VAL A 203 -31.00 22.14 20.64
CA VAL A 203 -32.28 22.81 20.98
C VAL A 203 -33.27 21.83 21.60
N LYS A 204 -33.23 20.55 21.17
CA LYS A 204 -34.11 19.48 21.69
C LYS A 204 -33.58 18.83 22.97
N ASP A 205 -32.34 19.11 23.37
CA ASP A 205 -31.70 18.51 24.55
C ASP A 205 -31.99 19.37 25.79
N LEU A 206 -32.65 18.76 26.79
CA LEU A 206 -33.01 19.40 28.06
C LEU A 206 -31.80 19.64 28.98
N SER A 207 -30.61 19.15 28.63
CA SER A 207 -29.40 19.36 29.42
C SER A 207 -28.97 20.85 29.43
N PRO A 208 -28.27 21.32 30.49
CA PRO A 208 -27.75 22.69 30.54
C PRO A 208 -26.85 23.06 29.35
N LYS A 209 -26.91 24.33 28.89
CA LYS A 209 -26.06 24.86 27.79
C LYS A 209 -24.57 24.60 27.99
N LYS A 210 -24.09 24.63 29.24
CA LYS A 210 -22.70 24.31 29.61
C LYS A 210 -22.29 22.87 29.24
N ILE A 211 -23.25 21.96 29.08
CA ILE A 211 -23.06 20.55 28.68
C ILE A 211 -23.35 20.37 27.19
N THR A 212 -24.49 20.86 26.70
CA THR A 212 -24.94 20.62 25.31
C THR A 212 -23.99 21.22 24.27
N ASN A 213 -23.30 22.30 24.62
CA ASN A 213 -22.27 22.93 23.77
C ASN A 213 -21.04 22.04 23.47
N PHE A 214 -20.87 20.91 24.18
CA PHE A 214 -19.81 19.93 23.95
C PHE A 214 -20.32 18.63 23.31
N LYS A 215 -21.62 18.58 22.99
CA LYS A 215 -22.24 17.52 22.19
C LYS A 215 -22.30 17.97 20.73
N PHE A 216 -21.93 17.07 19.84
CA PHE A 216 -21.91 17.26 18.40
C PHE A 216 -22.68 16.13 17.75
N TYR A 217 -23.45 16.47 16.72
CA TYR A 217 -24.24 15.54 15.93
C TYR A 217 -24.07 15.91 14.46
N PHE A 218 -23.47 15.02 13.69
CA PHE A 218 -23.19 15.28 12.28
C PHE A 218 -23.19 13.99 11.47
N GLN A 219 -23.34 14.13 10.16
CA GLN A 219 -23.17 13.05 9.19
C GLN A 219 -21.97 13.36 8.29
N CYS A 220 -21.36 12.33 7.74
CA CYS A 220 -20.24 12.45 6.81
C CYS A 220 -20.46 11.46 5.66
N PRO A 221 -21.22 11.84 4.61
CA PRO A 221 -21.55 10.96 3.50
C PRO A 221 -20.32 10.35 2.80
N ALA A 222 -19.18 11.05 2.83
CA ALA A 222 -17.90 10.56 2.30
C ALA A 222 -17.35 9.32 3.05
N VAL A 223 -17.86 9.04 4.26
CA VAL A 223 -17.44 7.93 5.12
C VAL A 223 -18.60 6.96 5.42
N ASP A 224 -19.83 7.48 5.53
CA ASP A 224 -21.04 6.75 5.94
C ASP A 224 -21.46 5.64 4.97
N ASN A 225 -21.19 5.82 3.67
CA ASN A 225 -21.63 4.86 2.67
C ASN A 225 -20.82 3.56 2.74
N LYS A 226 -21.54 2.44 2.65
CA LYS A 226 -20.93 1.11 2.55
C LYS A 226 -20.17 1.00 1.24
N VAL A 227 -18.87 0.74 1.32
CA VAL A 227 -18.01 0.62 0.14
C VAL A 227 -18.43 -0.58 -0.71
N LEU A 228 -18.82 -0.33 -1.96
CA LEU A 228 -19.20 -1.35 -2.92
C LEU A 228 -17.97 -1.95 -3.62
N GLU A 229 -18.09 -3.18 -4.14
CA GLU A 229 -16.97 -3.84 -4.84
C GLU A 229 -16.52 -3.04 -6.09
N ASP A 230 -17.46 -2.44 -6.81
CA ASP A 230 -17.19 -1.61 -7.99
C ASP A 230 -16.39 -0.34 -7.65
N GLU A 231 -16.56 0.22 -6.45
CA GLU A 231 -15.79 1.40 -6.02
C GLU A 231 -14.29 1.08 -5.91
N TYR A 232 -13.94 -0.13 -5.48
CA TYR A 232 -12.55 -0.59 -5.44
C TYR A 232 -11.96 -0.81 -6.83
N ILE A 233 -12.78 -1.24 -7.79
CA ILE A 233 -12.35 -1.45 -9.18
C ILE A 233 -12.03 -0.10 -9.82
N GLU A 234 -12.94 0.88 -9.68
CA GLU A 234 -12.74 2.23 -10.19
C GLU A 234 -11.54 2.91 -9.53
N LEU A 235 -11.33 2.74 -8.21
CA LEU A 235 -10.15 3.28 -7.52
C LEU A 235 -8.83 2.77 -8.12
N VAL A 236 -8.75 1.47 -8.39
CA VAL A 236 -7.55 0.84 -8.97
C VAL A 236 -7.28 1.36 -10.37
N LYS A 237 -8.34 1.51 -11.17
CA LYS A 237 -8.26 2.06 -12.52
C LYS A 237 -7.80 3.52 -12.51
N LEU A 238 -8.40 4.36 -11.66
CA LEU A 238 -8.02 5.77 -11.52
C LEU A 238 -6.58 5.94 -11.03
N SER A 239 -6.12 5.06 -10.13
CA SER A 239 -4.77 5.14 -9.57
C SER A 239 -3.69 4.57 -10.51
N ASN A 240 -4.06 3.72 -11.48
CA ASN A 240 -3.14 3.01 -12.36
C ASN A 240 -3.64 2.97 -13.83
N PRO A 241 -3.85 4.13 -14.47
CA PRO A 241 -4.46 4.20 -15.80
C PRO A 241 -3.61 3.50 -16.87
N LYS A 242 -2.30 3.72 -16.85
CA LYS A 242 -1.37 3.13 -17.83
C LYS A 242 -1.33 1.60 -17.74
N GLU A 243 -1.27 1.08 -16.51
CA GLU A 243 -1.29 -0.36 -16.25
C GLU A 243 -2.63 -0.99 -16.65
N TYR A 244 -3.73 -0.29 -16.42
CA TYR A 244 -5.05 -0.72 -16.86
C TYR A 244 -5.14 -0.82 -18.39
N ASP A 245 -4.65 0.19 -19.10
CA ASP A 245 -4.62 0.21 -20.56
C ASP A 245 -3.75 -0.91 -21.14
N LEU A 246 -2.56 -1.13 -20.57
CA LEU A 246 -1.69 -2.25 -20.93
C LEU A 246 -2.42 -3.59 -20.78
N VAL A 247 -3.09 -3.83 -19.65
CA VAL A 247 -3.83 -5.08 -19.43
C VAL A 247 -4.96 -5.22 -20.44
N LYS A 248 -5.70 -4.14 -20.73
CA LYS A 248 -6.78 -4.14 -21.73
C LYS A 248 -6.29 -4.43 -23.13
N GLU A 249 -5.18 -3.84 -23.54
CA GLU A 249 -4.56 -4.08 -24.85
C GLU A 249 -4.16 -5.55 -24.99
N LYS A 250 -3.48 -6.10 -23.99
CA LYS A 250 -3.05 -7.50 -24.00
C LYS A 250 -4.22 -8.49 -23.99
N ILE A 251 -5.30 -8.19 -23.28
CA ILE A 251 -6.55 -8.97 -23.32
C ILE A 251 -7.13 -8.98 -24.73
N LYS A 252 -7.23 -7.79 -25.36
CA LYS A 252 -7.75 -7.62 -26.72
C LYS A 252 -6.90 -8.40 -27.73
N PHE A 253 -5.58 -8.26 -27.65
CA PHE A 253 -4.64 -8.98 -28.52
C PHE A 253 -4.73 -10.50 -28.37
N ALA A 254 -4.90 -11.00 -27.15
CA ALA A 254 -5.03 -12.43 -26.88
C ALA A 254 -6.41 -13.02 -27.24
N GLY A 255 -7.41 -12.18 -27.53
CA GLY A 255 -8.76 -12.61 -27.88
C GLY A 255 -9.51 -13.29 -26.73
N ILE A 256 -9.20 -12.92 -25.47
CA ILE A 256 -9.83 -13.49 -24.27
C ILE A 256 -10.77 -12.50 -23.60
N THR A 257 -11.65 -13.00 -22.73
CA THR A 257 -12.49 -12.15 -21.87
C THR A 257 -12.21 -12.40 -20.40
N LEU A 258 -12.02 -11.32 -19.63
CA LEU A 258 -11.78 -11.37 -18.19
C LEU A 258 -12.82 -10.49 -17.47
N THR A 259 -13.27 -10.93 -16.30
CA THR A 259 -14.19 -10.13 -15.46
C THR A 259 -13.47 -8.88 -14.93
N LYS A 260 -14.24 -7.83 -14.59
CA LYS A 260 -13.68 -6.59 -14.02
C LYS A 260 -12.79 -6.85 -12.80
N LYS A 261 -13.19 -7.81 -11.95
CA LYS A 261 -12.43 -8.25 -10.78
C LYS A 261 -11.07 -8.87 -11.14
N LEU A 262 -11.02 -9.73 -12.16
CA LEU A 262 -9.76 -10.34 -12.62
C LEU A 262 -8.82 -9.28 -13.22
N ILE A 263 -9.37 -8.36 -14.02
CA ILE A 263 -8.61 -7.22 -14.56
C ILE A 263 -8.03 -6.38 -13.42
N MET A 264 -8.84 -6.06 -12.40
CA MET A 264 -8.39 -5.34 -11.21
C MET A 264 -7.23 -6.08 -10.51
N HIS A 265 -7.33 -7.40 -10.30
CA HIS A 265 -6.25 -8.18 -9.67
C HIS A 265 -4.96 -8.21 -10.51
N LEU A 266 -5.08 -8.28 -11.83
CA LEU A 266 -3.94 -8.19 -12.77
C LEU A 266 -3.25 -6.83 -12.67
N VAL A 267 -4.00 -5.73 -12.76
CA VAL A 267 -3.48 -4.36 -12.64
C VAL A 267 -2.77 -4.18 -11.29
N ARG A 268 -3.37 -4.69 -10.21
CA ARG A 268 -2.79 -4.66 -8.86
C ARG A 268 -1.46 -5.43 -8.76
N ALA A 269 -1.29 -6.51 -9.51
CA ALA A 269 -0.06 -7.30 -9.45
C ALA A 269 1.11 -6.60 -10.15
N ILE A 270 0.84 -5.90 -11.26
CA ILE A 270 1.88 -5.25 -12.06
C ILE A 270 2.20 -3.83 -11.61
N SER A 271 1.27 -3.12 -10.95
CA SER A 271 1.46 -1.70 -10.58
C SER A 271 2.66 -1.46 -9.67
N ASN A 272 2.95 -2.40 -8.77
CA ASN A 272 4.07 -2.31 -7.83
C ASN A 272 5.45 -2.54 -8.48
N LEU A 273 5.51 -3.02 -9.73
CA LEU A 273 6.77 -3.20 -10.42
C LEU A 273 7.36 -1.83 -10.81
N LYS A 274 8.68 -1.69 -10.65
CA LYS A 274 9.39 -0.45 -10.99
C LYS A 274 9.53 -0.28 -12.50
N GLU A 275 10.09 -1.28 -13.16
CA GLU A 275 10.42 -1.23 -14.59
C GLU A 275 9.22 -1.60 -15.46
N TRP A 276 8.98 -0.84 -16.52
CA TRP A 276 7.83 -1.03 -17.40
C TRP A 276 7.87 -2.38 -18.13
N PHE A 277 9.04 -2.80 -18.65
CA PHE A 277 9.18 -4.08 -19.34
C PHE A 277 8.86 -5.29 -18.44
N LEU A 278 9.08 -5.19 -17.11
CA LEU A 278 8.69 -6.24 -16.16
C LEU A 278 7.17 -6.33 -16.05
N LYS A 279 6.47 -5.19 -16.07
CA LYS A 279 5.00 -5.13 -16.08
C LYS A 279 4.45 -5.84 -17.31
N GLU A 280 4.99 -5.51 -18.48
CA GLU A 280 4.60 -6.13 -19.75
C GLU A 280 4.83 -7.64 -19.74
N ARG A 281 5.99 -8.09 -19.27
CA ARG A 281 6.32 -9.51 -19.18
C ARG A 281 5.38 -10.27 -18.25
N VAL A 282 5.13 -9.75 -17.05
CA VAL A 282 4.22 -10.38 -16.09
C VAL A 282 2.79 -10.41 -16.65
N ALA A 283 2.30 -9.30 -17.21
CA ALA A 283 0.97 -9.25 -17.82
C ALA A 283 0.83 -10.27 -18.95
N GLN A 284 1.82 -10.36 -19.84
CA GLN A 284 1.84 -11.30 -20.94
C GLN A 284 1.78 -12.76 -20.47
N LEU A 285 2.59 -13.14 -19.46
CA LEU A 285 2.61 -14.50 -18.92
C LEU A 285 1.25 -14.92 -18.35
N ILE A 286 0.62 -14.04 -17.59
CA ILE A 286 -0.69 -14.33 -16.99
C ILE A 286 -1.79 -14.39 -18.05
N ILE A 287 -1.79 -13.47 -19.01
CA ILE A 287 -2.77 -13.45 -20.11
C ILE A 287 -2.62 -14.67 -21.02
N ASN A 288 -1.38 -15.10 -21.30
CA ASN A 288 -1.13 -16.34 -22.06
C ASN A 288 -1.67 -17.57 -21.33
N LYS A 289 -1.58 -17.63 -19.99
CA LYS A 289 -2.20 -18.73 -19.23
C LYS A 289 -3.72 -18.71 -19.37
N TYR A 290 -4.36 -17.53 -19.29
CA TYR A 290 -5.81 -17.42 -19.52
C TYR A 290 -6.21 -17.79 -20.95
N ARG A 291 -5.41 -17.40 -21.95
CA ARG A 291 -5.60 -17.83 -23.34
C ARG A 291 -5.52 -19.34 -23.48
N ALA A 292 -4.54 -19.98 -22.83
CA ALA A 292 -4.43 -21.44 -22.81
C ALA A 292 -5.64 -22.12 -22.16
N ILE A 293 -6.21 -21.53 -21.11
CA ILE A 293 -7.40 -22.06 -20.44
C ILE A 293 -8.66 -21.89 -21.33
N GLN A 294 -8.90 -20.68 -21.85
CA GLN A 294 -10.15 -20.38 -22.57
C GLN A 294 -10.16 -20.91 -24.01
N ILE A 295 -9.05 -20.78 -24.73
CA ILE A 295 -8.97 -21.13 -26.16
C ILE A 295 -8.45 -22.56 -26.32
N HIS A 296 -7.34 -22.89 -25.66
CA HIS A 296 -6.68 -24.19 -25.81
C HIS A 296 -7.20 -25.26 -24.83
N LYS A 297 -8.25 -24.95 -24.05
CA LYS A 297 -8.91 -25.86 -23.09
C LYS A 297 -7.93 -26.57 -22.15
N SER A 298 -6.89 -25.86 -21.71
CA SER A 298 -5.93 -26.38 -20.74
C SER A 298 -6.64 -26.86 -19.47
N ARG A 299 -6.32 -28.07 -18.99
CA ARG A 299 -6.90 -28.65 -17.77
C ARG A 299 -6.44 -27.96 -16.49
N GLU A 300 -5.34 -27.21 -16.54
CA GLU A 300 -4.80 -26.49 -15.40
C GLU A 300 -5.39 -25.08 -15.28
N ASN A 301 -6.41 -24.96 -14.42
CA ASN A 301 -7.03 -23.67 -14.12
C ASN A 301 -6.26 -22.88 -13.05
N ILE A 302 -6.41 -21.56 -13.05
CA ILE A 302 -5.90 -20.68 -11.99
C ILE A 302 -6.87 -20.71 -10.81
N LYS A 303 -6.51 -21.42 -9.73
CA LYS A 303 -7.32 -21.49 -8.51
C LYS A 303 -7.48 -20.14 -7.81
N SER A 304 -6.39 -19.35 -7.77
CA SER A 304 -6.36 -18.01 -7.18
C SER A 304 -5.44 -17.11 -8.00
N LEU A 305 -6.02 -16.12 -8.67
CA LEU A 305 -5.26 -15.16 -9.49
C LEU A 305 -4.26 -14.35 -8.65
N PRO A 306 -4.59 -13.82 -7.46
CA PRO A 306 -3.60 -13.13 -6.62
C PRO A 306 -2.37 -13.98 -6.29
N ALA A 307 -2.56 -15.25 -5.92
CA ALA A 307 -1.47 -16.15 -5.59
C ALA A 307 -0.62 -16.49 -6.83
N TYR A 308 -1.27 -16.81 -7.95
CA TYR A 308 -0.58 -17.09 -9.21
C TYR A 308 0.21 -15.88 -9.70
N ALA A 309 -0.39 -14.69 -9.68
CA ALA A 309 0.27 -13.45 -10.07
C ALA A 309 1.48 -13.15 -9.18
N ALA A 310 1.36 -13.32 -7.86
CA ALA A 310 2.48 -13.14 -6.93
C ALA A 310 3.65 -14.11 -7.22
N ALA A 311 3.36 -15.36 -7.58
CA ALA A 311 4.38 -16.34 -7.97
C ALA A 311 5.07 -15.95 -9.29
N VAL A 312 4.29 -15.54 -10.30
CA VAL A 312 4.83 -15.06 -11.59
C VAL A 312 5.70 -13.82 -11.39
N VAL A 313 5.25 -12.84 -10.61
CA VAL A 313 6.02 -11.64 -10.29
C VAL A 313 7.34 -12.02 -9.60
N LYS A 314 7.29 -12.90 -8.60
CA LYS A 314 8.49 -13.38 -7.89
C LYS A 314 9.49 -14.03 -8.85
N SER A 315 9.02 -14.91 -9.75
CA SER A 315 9.89 -15.57 -10.74
C SER A 315 10.57 -14.55 -11.65
N VAL A 316 9.78 -13.65 -12.26
CA VAL A 316 10.28 -12.65 -13.22
C VAL A 316 11.25 -11.68 -12.56
N VAL A 317 10.95 -11.22 -11.35
CA VAL A 317 11.83 -10.31 -10.60
C VAL A 317 13.14 -11.02 -10.23
N ASN A 318 13.09 -12.27 -9.78
CA ASN A 318 14.29 -13.03 -9.43
C ASN A 318 15.18 -13.33 -10.65
N GLU A 319 14.58 -13.70 -11.79
CA GLU A 319 15.30 -13.86 -13.06
C GLU A 319 16.03 -12.57 -13.45
N TYR A 320 15.35 -11.42 -13.34
CA TYR A 320 15.95 -10.14 -13.66
C TYR A 320 17.05 -9.72 -12.68
N LYS A 321 16.91 -10.03 -11.38
CA LYS A 321 17.98 -9.82 -10.39
C LYS A 321 19.22 -10.63 -10.75
N LYS A 322 19.07 -11.93 -11.03
CA LYS A 322 20.16 -12.81 -11.47
C LYS A 322 20.82 -12.28 -12.74
N PHE A 323 20.02 -11.83 -13.72
CA PHE A 323 20.55 -11.20 -14.93
C PHE A 323 21.39 -9.95 -14.63
N LYS A 324 20.93 -9.06 -13.75
CA LYS A 324 21.71 -7.87 -13.34
C LYS A 324 23.01 -8.24 -12.64
N GLU A 325 22.99 -9.25 -11.78
CA GLU A 325 24.19 -9.74 -11.09
C GLU A 325 25.20 -10.28 -12.10
N ILE A 326 24.77 -11.16 -13.02
CA ILE A 326 25.62 -11.69 -14.08
C ILE A 326 26.21 -10.58 -14.94
N GLN A 327 25.41 -9.58 -15.33
CA GLN A 327 25.92 -8.43 -16.09
C GLN A 327 26.94 -7.60 -15.31
N LYS A 328 26.72 -7.37 -14.01
CA LYS A 328 27.69 -6.68 -13.16
C LYS A 328 29.00 -7.46 -13.07
N THR A 329 28.93 -8.77 -12.79
CA THR A 329 30.11 -9.64 -12.73
C THR A 329 30.84 -9.68 -14.07
N ASN A 330 30.11 -9.74 -15.19
CA ASN A 330 30.72 -9.72 -16.52
C ASN A 330 31.35 -8.36 -16.85
N ASN A 331 30.77 -7.25 -16.40
CA ASN A 331 31.36 -5.92 -16.58
C ASN A 331 32.60 -5.73 -15.72
N ILE A 332 32.61 -6.24 -14.48
CA ILE A 332 33.80 -6.27 -13.62
C ILE A 332 34.90 -7.10 -14.28
N ARG A 333 34.57 -8.30 -14.76
CA ARG A 333 35.53 -9.14 -15.50
C ARG A 333 36.07 -8.44 -16.75
N LYS A 334 35.23 -7.77 -17.54
CA LYS A 334 35.69 -6.98 -18.70
C LYS A 334 36.64 -5.85 -18.30
N TYR A 335 36.41 -5.23 -17.14
CA TYR A 335 37.28 -4.20 -16.59
C TYR A 335 38.61 -4.80 -16.12
N GLU A 336 38.59 -5.92 -15.40
CA GLU A 336 39.79 -6.68 -14.99
C GLU A 336 40.60 -7.16 -16.20
N TYR A 337 39.94 -7.67 -17.26
CA TYR A 337 40.60 -8.01 -18.53
C TYR A 337 41.18 -6.77 -19.21
N GLY A 338 40.51 -5.61 -19.12
CA GLY A 338 41.01 -4.34 -19.64
C GLY A 338 42.23 -3.83 -18.88
N GLU A 339 42.22 -3.90 -17.55
CA GLU A 339 43.37 -3.55 -16.69
C GLU A 339 44.53 -4.51 -16.91
N HIS A 340 44.30 -5.82 -16.98
CA HIS A 340 45.34 -6.80 -17.32
C HIS A 340 45.88 -6.61 -18.74
N PHE A 341 45.05 -6.23 -19.71
CA PHE A 341 45.51 -5.91 -21.07
C PHE A 341 46.38 -4.66 -21.07
N ILE A 342 45.99 -3.62 -20.33
CA ILE A 342 46.75 -2.37 -20.18
C ILE A 342 48.08 -2.62 -19.44
N GLU A 343 48.09 -3.37 -18.33
CA GLU A 343 49.30 -3.78 -17.64
C GLU A 343 50.22 -4.62 -18.53
N TYR A 344 49.66 -5.56 -19.29
CA TYR A 344 50.43 -6.38 -20.23
C TYR A 344 51.04 -5.55 -21.37
N THR A 345 50.29 -4.59 -21.93
CA THR A 345 50.82 -3.68 -22.96
C THR A 345 51.84 -2.71 -22.40
N ASN A 346 51.66 -2.21 -21.17
CA ASN A 346 52.62 -1.30 -20.53
C ASN A 346 53.91 -2.04 -20.16
N ASN A 347 53.82 -3.27 -19.64
CA ASN A 347 55.00 -4.08 -19.30
C ASN A 347 55.76 -4.61 -20.53
N LYS A 348 55.12 -4.67 -21.71
CA LYS A 348 55.80 -5.00 -22.98
C LYS A 348 56.39 -3.79 -23.71
N ALA A 349 55.95 -2.57 -23.39
CA ALA A 349 56.52 -1.36 -23.99
C ALA A 349 57.91 -1.01 -23.42
N ASP A 350 58.27 -1.56 -22.25
CA ASP A 350 59.58 -1.38 -21.61
C ASP A 350 60.65 -2.40 -22.05
N TYR A 351 60.30 -3.34 -22.93
CA TYR A 351 61.25 -4.25 -23.57
C TYR A 351 61.13 -4.11 -25.09
N ASP A 352 61.87 -3.14 -25.62
CA ASP A 352 62.34 -3.14 -27.00
C ASP A 352 63.15 -4.44 -27.20
N ASP A 353 62.50 -5.46 -27.75
CA ASP A 353 62.98 -6.17 -28.93
C ASP A 353 61.95 -7.26 -29.34
N ASP A 354 61.63 -7.29 -30.63
CA ASP A 354 60.99 -8.40 -31.36
C ASP A 354 59.45 -8.49 -31.46
N ILE A 355 58.74 -7.35 -31.47
CA ILE A 355 57.28 -7.26 -31.76
C ILE A 355 56.92 -7.79 -33.16
N THR A 356 57.86 -7.84 -34.11
CA THR A 356 57.58 -8.25 -35.50
C THR A 356 57.52 -9.77 -35.71
N PHE A 357 58.09 -10.58 -34.81
CA PHE A 357 58.04 -12.04 -34.91
C PHE A 357 56.70 -12.61 -34.43
N ASP A 358 56.16 -12.08 -33.32
CA ASP A 358 54.91 -12.58 -32.71
C ASP A 358 53.65 -12.21 -33.51
N ILE A 359 53.63 -11.03 -34.16
CA ILE A 359 52.49 -10.60 -34.98
C ILE A 359 52.32 -11.49 -36.23
N LYS A 360 53.43 -11.91 -36.85
CA LYS A 360 53.37 -12.82 -38.02
C LYS A 360 52.87 -14.21 -37.65
N LYS A 361 53.18 -14.70 -36.45
CA LYS A 361 52.72 -16.00 -35.96
C LYS A 361 51.25 -15.99 -35.56
N ALA A 362 50.77 -14.87 -34.98
CA ALA A 362 49.36 -14.68 -34.65
C ALA A 362 48.47 -14.52 -35.90
N LEU A 363 48.97 -13.88 -36.95
CA LEU A 363 48.26 -13.75 -38.23
C LEU A 363 48.26 -15.04 -39.07
N ALA A 364 49.15 -15.99 -38.80
CA ALA A 364 49.15 -17.31 -39.45
C ALA A 364 48.21 -18.33 -38.77
N LEU A 365 47.62 -17.98 -37.62
CA LEU A 365 46.66 -18.79 -36.87
C LEU A 365 45.20 -18.28 -36.99
N LEU A 366 44.99 -17.21 -37.75
CA LEU A 366 43.70 -16.77 -38.30
C LEU A 366 43.58 -17.27 -39.74
#